data_AF-A0A1F2JGW0-F1
#
_entry.id   AF-A0A1F2JGW0-F1
#
_cell.length_a   1.000
_cell.length_b   1.000
_cell.length_c   1.000
_cell.angle_alpha   90.00
_cell.angle_beta   90.00
_cell.angle_gamma   90.00
#
_symmetry.space_group_name_H-M   'P 1'
#
loop_
_entity.id
_entity.type
_entity.pdbx_description
1 polymer ?
#
loop_
_entity_poly.entity_id
_entity_poly.type
_entity_poly.pdbx_seq_one_letter_code
_entity_poly.pdbx_strand_id
1 'polypeptide(L)'
;MYPNTVSHIERAFAQLSIGEFAGFLGGYAAEYMVDSHFEQLLKADEKLLTLPTNLILIEMSYAQEYNQIERMIFDLLIEGYNPILAHPERYKFYHGNVDQIRWLREIGCLLQVNLLSVTGYYGMHEKRMAKYLASEGLVDLVGTDIHHEKNVIRREDCSEP
;
A
#
# COMPACT_ATOMS: atom_id res chain seq x y z
N MET A 1 -9.23 -8.89 -15.55
CA MET A 1 -8.01 -8.54 -14.80
C MET A 1 -7.15 -7.75 -15.77
N TYR A 2 -6.96 -6.44 -15.54
CA TYR A 2 -6.16 -5.61 -16.44
C TYR A 2 -4.68 -6.01 -16.32
N PRO A 3 -3.91 -6.07 -17.41
CA PRO A 3 -2.50 -6.45 -17.33
C PRO A 3 -1.71 -5.30 -16.68
N ASN A 4 -1.34 -5.46 -15.40
CA ASN A 4 -0.45 -4.56 -14.63
C ASN A 4 1.01 -4.69 -15.11
N THR A 5 1.23 -4.53 -16.41
CA THR A 5 2.57 -4.54 -17.02
C THR A 5 3.07 -3.11 -17.19
N VAL A 6 4.39 -2.94 -17.19
CA VAL A 6 5.06 -1.65 -17.38
C VAL A 6 4.51 -0.89 -18.59
N SER A 7 4.43 -1.56 -19.74
CA SER A 7 3.99 -0.95 -21.00
C SER A 7 2.54 -0.48 -21.00
N HIS A 8 1.67 -1.11 -20.22
CA HIS A 8 0.26 -0.71 -20.11
C HIS A 8 0.11 0.51 -19.19
N ILE A 9 0.81 0.52 -18.05
CA ILE A 9 0.76 1.63 -17.09
C ILE A 9 1.38 2.90 -17.69
N GLU A 10 2.53 2.76 -18.36
CA GLU A 10 3.20 3.88 -19.04
C GLU A 10 2.31 4.50 -20.12
N ARG A 11 1.62 3.67 -20.91
CA ARG A 11 0.68 4.15 -21.95
C ARG A 11 -0.50 4.89 -21.34
N ALA A 12 -1.08 4.39 -20.26
CA ALA A 12 -2.18 5.05 -19.56
C ALA A 12 -1.74 6.40 -18.98
N PHE A 13 -0.55 6.45 -18.36
CA PHE A 13 0.02 7.69 -17.84
C PHE A 13 0.26 8.73 -18.93
N ALA A 14 0.79 8.32 -20.09
CA ALA A 14 0.99 9.21 -21.24
C ALA A 14 -0.32 9.82 -21.75
N GLN A 15 -1.43 9.08 -21.75
CA GLN A 15 -2.75 9.60 -22.12
C GLN A 15 -3.26 10.65 -21.12
N LEU A 16 -3.10 10.39 -19.82
CA LEU A 16 -3.51 11.32 -18.78
C LEU A 16 -2.68 12.61 -18.76
N SER A 17 -1.39 12.50 -19.12
CA SER A 17 -0.44 13.62 -19.15
C SER A 17 -0.70 14.67 -20.23
N ILE A 18 -1.57 14.36 -21.19
CA ILE A 18 -1.98 15.27 -22.27
C ILE A 18 -3.36 15.90 -21.97
N GLY A 19 -4.04 15.44 -20.91
CA GLY A 19 -5.38 15.86 -20.54
C GLY A 19 -5.43 17.01 -19.54
N GLU A 20 -6.67 17.35 -19.14
CA GLU A 20 -6.99 18.40 -18.16
C GLU A 20 -6.28 18.21 -16.81
N PHE A 21 -5.92 16.96 -16.47
CA PHE A 21 -5.30 16.60 -15.20
C PHE A 21 -3.77 16.64 -15.18
N ALA A 22 -3.12 17.00 -16.29
CA ALA A 22 -1.66 16.94 -16.41
C ALA A 22 -0.91 17.64 -15.27
N GLY A 23 -1.42 18.77 -14.78
CA GLY A 23 -0.81 19.53 -13.68
C GLY A 23 -0.89 18.85 -12.30
N PHE A 24 -1.70 17.80 -12.15
CA PHE A 24 -1.84 17.04 -10.91
C PHE A 24 -1.05 15.71 -10.93
N LEU A 25 -0.47 15.34 -12.07
CA LEU A 25 0.22 14.07 -12.22
C LEU A 25 1.67 14.18 -11.74
N GLY A 26 2.02 13.38 -10.73
CA GLY A 26 3.40 13.29 -10.20
C GLY A 26 4.22 12.13 -10.78
N GLY A 27 3.58 11.13 -11.36
CA GLY A 27 4.22 9.92 -11.88
C GLY A 27 3.29 8.71 -11.83
N TYR A 28 3.87 7.52 -12.05
CA TYR A 28 3.19 6.24 -11.92
C TYR A 28 4.09 5.23 -11.21
N ALA A 29 3.46 4.30 -10.50
CA ALA A 29 4.08 3.16 -9.85
C ALA A 29 3.09 1.98 -9.88
N ALA A 30 3.48 0.84 -9.30
CA ALA A 30 2.57 -0.28 -9.09
C ALA A 30 2.56 -0.68 -7.62
N GLU A 31 1.43 -1.25 -7.20
CA GLU A 31 1.29 -2.00 -5.95
C GLU A 31 1.47 -3.48 -6.27
N TYR A 32 2.30 -4.16 -5.47
CA TYR A 32 2.67 -5.55 -5.70
C TYR A 32 2.14 -6.45 -4.58
N MET A 33 1.31 -7.43 -4.94
CA MET A 33 0.92 -8.51 -4.05
C MET A 33 2.14 -9.39 -3.74
N VAL A 34 2.48 -9.53 -2.46
CA VAL A 34 3.57 -10.40 -2.02
C VAL A 34 3.11 -11.84 -2.09
N ASP A 35 3.56 -12.53 -3.13
CA ASP A 35 3.34 -13.95 -3.36
C ASP A 35 4.53 -14.59 -4.09
N SER A 36 4.38 -15.85 -4.48
CA SER A 36 5.42 -16.58 -5.21
C SER A 36 5.71 -16.02 -6.61
N HIS A 37 4.76 -15.30 -7.22
CA HIS A 37 4.99 -14.63 -8.49
C HIS A 37 5.85 -13.38 -8.30
N PHE A 38 5.59 -12.58 -7.26
CA PHE A 38 6.43 -11.44 -6.94
C PHE A 38 7.87 -11.84 -6.60
N GLU A 39 8.07 -12.95 -5.89
CA GLU A 39 9.41 -13.52 -5.69
C GLU A 39 10.14 -13.86 -6.99
N GLN A 40 9.42 -14.36 -8.00
CA GLN A 40 10.00 -14.66 -9.30
C GLN A 40 10.36 -13.39 -10.05
N LEU A 41 9.51 -12.36 -9.98
CA LEU A 41 9.78 -11.05 -10.59
C LEU A 41 11.04 -10.41 -9.99
N LEU A 42 11.19 -10.44 -8.66
CA LEU A 42 12.38 -9.90 -7.99
C LEU A 42 13.65 -10.64 -8.41
N LYS A 43 13.59 -11.98 -8.54
CA LYS A 43 14.74 -12.81 -8.98
C LYS A 43 15.06 -12.70 -10.47
N ALA A 44 14.09 -12.34 -11.29
CA ALA A 44 14.28 -12.19 -12.73
C ALA A 44 15.09 -10.93 -13.12
N ASP A 45 15.43 -10.09 -12.13
CA ASP A 45 16.08 -8.79 -12.33
C ASP A 45 15.30 -7.88 -13.31
N GLU A 46 13.97 -8.08 -13.34
CA GLU A 46 13.08 -7.21 -14.11
C GLU A 46 12.88 -5.90 -13.34
N LYS A 47 12.93 -4.78 -14.08
CA LYS A 47 12.74 -3.46 -13.47
C LYS A 47 11.33 -3.32 -12.91
N LEU A 48 11.23 -3.25 -11.58
CA LEU A 48 9.99 -3.00 -10.86
C LEU A 48 9.59 -1.51 -10.96
N LEU A 49 8.28 -1.26 -10.92
CA LEU A 49 7.71 0.07 -10.94
C LEU A 49 7.63 0.64 -9.53
N THR A 50 8.41 1.67 -9.28
CA THR A 50 8.53 2.29 -7.96
C THR A 50 8.05 3.74 -7.99
N LEU A 51 7.67 4.23 -6.82
CA LEU A 51 7.61 5.66 -6.55
C LEU A 51 9.05 6.24 -6.55
N PRO A 52 9.20 7.57 -6.62
CA PRO A 52 10.52 8.21 -6.52
C PRO A 52 11.33 7.67 -5.34
N THR A 53 12.66 7.67 -5.45
CA THR A 53 13.59 7.12 -4.44
C THR A 53 13.46 5.61 -4.20
N ASN A 54 13.13 4.84 -5.24
CA ASN A 54 13.01 3.37 -5.20
C ASN A 54 12.00 2.86 -4.15
N LEU A 55 10.99 3.66 -3.84
CA LEU A 55 9.93 3.29 -2.93
C LEU A 55 9.00 2.28 -3.61
N ILE A 56 8.94 1.05 -3.09
CA ILE A 56 8.11 -0.02 -3.65
C ILE A 56 6.93 -0.30 -2.75
N LEU A 57 5.72 -0.23 -3.31
CA LEU A 57 4.49 -0.50 -2.57
C LEU A 57 4.17 -1.99 -2.64
N ILE A 58 4.08 -2.63 -1.48
CA ILE A 58 3.77 -4.06 -1.34
C ILE A 58 2.51 -4.26 -0.51
N GLU A 59 1.70 -5.25 -0.89
CA GLU A 59 0.51 -5.66 -0.17
C GLU A 59 0.49 -7.18 0.07
N MET A 60 -0.39 -7.64 0.96
CA MET A 60 -0.61 -9.06 1.24
C MET A 60 -2.09 -9.40 1.15
N SER A 61 -2.40 -10.69 1.10
CA SER A 61 -3.77 -11.16 1.30
C SER A 61 -4.31 -10.70 2.65
N TYR A 62 -5.50 -10.09 2.66
CA TYR A 62 -6.16 -9.69 3.91
C TYR A 62 -6.48 -10.85 4.86
N ALA A 63 -6.48 -12.09 4.36
CA ALA A 63 -6.82 -13.28 5.13
C ALA A 63 -5.65 -13.81 5.97
N GLN A 64 -4.42 -13.69 5.48
CA GLN A 64 -3.24 -14.30 6.10
C GLN A 64 -1.97 -13.52 5.76
N GLU A 65 -1.11 -13.38 6.76
CA GLU A 65 0.25 -12.87 6.58
C GLU A 65 1.06 -13.75 5.64
N TYR A 66 1.88 -13.13 4.80
CA TYR A 66 2.84 -13.89 4.02
C TYR A 66 3.92 -14.46 4.95
N ASN A 67 4.05 -15.78 5.00
CA ASN A 67 4.94 -16.48 5.94
C ASN A 67 6.42 -16.03 5.87
N GLN A 68 6.85 -15.44 4.75
CA GLN A 68 8.22 -14.97 4.55
C GLN A 68 8.30 -13.44 4.38
N ILE A 69 7.35 -12.68 4.92
CA ILE A 69 7.28 -11.23 4.74
C ILE A 69 8.58 -10.52 5.17
N GLU A 70 9.18 -10.93 6.29
CA GLU A 70 10.44 -10.37 6.78
C GLU A 70 11.60 -10.62 5.80
N ARG A 71 11.67 -11.84 5.26
CA ARG A 71 12.65 -12.21 4.25
C ARG A 71 12.44 -11.43 2.96
N MET A 72 11.19 -11.24 2.54
CA MET A 72 10.86 -10.43 1.37
C MET A 72 11.30 -8.96 1.55
N ILE A 73 11.01 -8.36 2.71
CA ILE A 73 11.45 -7.00 3.03
C ILE A 73 12.97 -6.90 2.99
N PHE A 74 13.67 -7.88 3.58
CA PHE A 74 15.13 -7.91 3.57
C PHE A 74 15.72 -8.06 2.16
N ASP A 75 15.16 -8.97 1.34
CA ASP A 75 15.57 -9.15 -0.05
C ASP A 75 15.37 -7.84 -0.85
N LEU A 76 14.23 -7.15 -0.68
CA LEU A 76 13.98 -5.84 -1.31
C LEU A 76 14.99 -4.77 -0.90
N LEU A 77 15.33 -4.69 0.40
CA LEU A 77 16.33 -3.74 0.91
C LEU A 77 17.73 -4.00 0.34
N ILE A 78 18.12 -5.27 0.19
CA ILE A 78 19.39 -5.66 -0.44
C ILE A 78 19.44 -5.23 -1.90
N GLU A 79 18.35 -5.42 -2.63
CA GLU A 79 18.21 -5.01 -4.03
C GLU A 79 18.08 -3.48 -4.20
N GLY A 80 18.14 -2.70 -3.11
CA GLY A 80 18.15 -1.24 -3.14
C GLY A 80 16.76 -0.60 -3.25
N TYR A 81 15.71 -1.36 -2.95
CA TYR A 81 14.35 -0.87 -2.82
C TYR A 81 14.04 -0.45 -1.39
N ASN A 82 13.14 0.53 -1.24
CA ASN A 82 12.60 0.98 0.04
C ASN A 82 11.15 0.47 0.15
N PRO A 83 10.89 -0.65 0.83
CA PRO A 83 9.56 -1.24 0.88
C PRO A 83 8.60 -0.37 1.69
N ILE A 84 7.37 -0.27 1.18
CA ILE A 84 6.22 0.33 1.86
C ILE A 84 5.16 -0.76 1.97
N LEU A 85 4.78 -1.14 3.19
CA LEU A 85 3.63 -1.98 3.42
C LEU A 85 2.35 -1.15 3.31
N ALA A 86 1.53 -1.46 2.30
CA ALA A 86 0.25 -0.84 2.08
C ALA A 86 -0.75 -1.24 3.16
N HIS A 87 -1.51 -0.26 3.62
CA HIS A 87 -2.70 -0.34 4.47
C HIS A 87 -2.63 -1.43 5.57
N PRO A 88 -1.60 -1.41 6.44
CA PRO A 88 -1.40 -2.44 7.46
C PRO A 88 -2.58 -2.55 8.44
N GLU A 89 -3.36 -1.49 8.60
CA GLU A 89 -4.56 -1.48 9.42
C GLU A 89 -5.69 -2.37 8.91
N ARG A 90 -5.65 -2.77 7.64
CA ARG A 90 -6.67 -3.63 7.01
C ARG A 90 -6.39 -5.12 7.21
N TYR A 91 -5.20 -5.48 7.70
CA TYR A 91 -4.83 -6.87 7.98
C TYR A 91 -5.35 -7.30 9.35
N LYS A 92 -6.40 -8.12 9.36
CA LYS A 92 -7.06 -8.59 10.59
C LYS A 92 -6.12 -9.35 11.52
N PHE A 93 -5.15 -10.06 10.96
CA PHE A 93 -4.15 -10.80 11.73
C PHE A 93 -3.22 -9.89 12.55
N TYR A 94 -3.08 -8.61 12.21
CA TYR A 94 -2.34 -7.64 13.02
C TYR A 94 -3.17 -6.95 14.10
N HIS A 95 -4.50 -7.07 14.10
CA HIS A 95 -5.35 -6.40 15.10
C HIS A 95 -5.08 -6.84 16.55
N GLY A 96 -4.52 -8.04 16.73
CA GLY A 96 -4.04 -8.55 18.01
C GLY A 96 -2.53 -8.70 18.11
N ASN A 97 -1.76 -8.28 17.09
CA ASN A 97 -0.31 -8.46 17.02
C ASN A 97 0.36 -7.25 16.36
N VAL A 98 0.29 -6.09 17.00
CA VAL A 98 0.89 -4.86 16.46
C VAL A 98 2.41 -4.86 16.60
N ASP A 99 2.96 -5.69 17.49
CA ASP A 99 4.41 -5.83 17.61
C ASP A 99 5.04 -6.35 16.32
N GLN A 100 4.33 -7.19 15.56
CA GLN A 100 4.78 -7.56 14.22
C GLN A 100 4.84 -6.37 13.27
N ILE A 101 3.84 -5.48 13.26
CA ILE A 101 3.88 -4.24 12.46
C ILE A 101 5.07 -3.36 12.88
N ARG A 102 5.30 -3.20 14.19
CA ARG A 102 6.44 -2.44 14.71
C ARG A 102 7.76 -3.04 14.22
N TRP A 103 7.89 -4.36 14.31
CA TRP A 103 9.06 -5.09 13.85
C TRP A 103 9.32 -4.87 12.35
N LEU A 104 8.29 -5.00 11.50
CA LEU A 104 8.44 -4.73 10.06
C LEU A 104 8.94 -3.30 9.80
N ARG A 105 8.48 -2.32 10.58
CA ARG A 105 8.97 -0.94 10.50
C ARG A 105 10.40 -0.80 10.97
N GLU A 106 10.77 -1.44 12.07
CA GLU A 106 12.12 -1.42 12.63
C GLU A 106 13.17 -2.01 11.67
N ILE A 107 12.82 -3.06 10.91
CA ILE A 107 13.71 -3.64 9.90
C ILE A 107 13.77 -2.83 8.59
N GLY A 108 13.05 -1.71 8.49
CA GLY A 108 13.16 -0.77 7.38
C GLY A 108 11.97 -0.73 6.41
N CYS A 109 10.85 -1.37 6.73
CA CYS A 109 9.63 -1.28 5.92
C CYS A 109 8.76 -0.09 6.35
N LEU A 110 8.53 0.86 5.46
CA LEU A 110 7.66 2.00 5.73
C LEU A 110 6.20 1.57 5.79
N LEU A 111 5.39 2.26 6.59
CA LEU A 111 3.97 1.94 6.73
C LEU A 111 3.08 3.02 6.11
N GLN A 112 2.24 2.64 5.17
CA GLN A 112 1.27 3.53 4.53
C GLN A 112 -0.15 3.22 5.00
N VAL A 113 -0.77 4.10 5.79
CA VAL A 113 -2.17 3.94 6.26
C VAL A 113 -3.16 4.51 5.24
N ASN A 114 -4.26 3.80 5.01
CA ASN A 114 -5.31 4.28 4.12
C ASN A 114 -6.17 5.36 4.82
N LEU A 115 -6.31 6.52 4.17
CA LEU A 115 -7.06 7.66 4.70
C LEU A 115 -8.53 7.33 4.98
N LEU A 116 -9.14 6.48 4.17
CA LEU A 116 -10.53 6.06 4.36
C LEU A 116 -10.69 5.17 5.60
N SER A 117 -9.66 4.43 6.01
CA SER A 117 -9.68 3.66 7.26
C SER A 117 -9.91 4.58 8.47
N VAL A 118 -9.30 5.77 8.49
CA VAL A 118 -9.45 6.75 9.59
C VAL A 118 -10.90 7.23 9.75
N THR A 119 -11.65 7.28 8.65
CA THR A 119 -13.08 7.66 8.67
C THR A 119 -13.98 6.53 9.19
N GLY A 120 -13.54 5.28 9.04
CA GLY A 120 -14.31 4.08 9.35
C GLY A 120 -14.98 3.43 8.13
N TYR A 121 -14.57 3.81 6.92
CA TYR A 121 -15.12 3.27 5.68
C TYR A 121 -15.03 1.74 5.60
N TYR A 122 -13.89 1.16 6.01
CA TYR A 122 -13.66 -0.29 5.97
C TYR A 122 -14.16 -1.03 7.22
N GLY A 123 -14.61 -0.31 8.25
CA GLY A 123 -15.07 -0.89 9.51
C GLY A 123 -14.46 -0.23 10.75
N MET A 124 -15.01 -0.59 11.92
CA MET A 124 -14.58 0.01 13.19
C MET A 124 -13.22 -0.53 13.65
N HIS A 125 -12.85 -1.75 13.28
CA HIS A 125 -11.58 -2.35 13.65
C HIS A 125 -10.42 -1.69 12.90
N GLU A 126 -10.58 -1.49 11.60
CA GLU A 126 -9.65 -0.80 10.71
C GLU A 126 -9.48 0.66 11.14
N LYS A 127 -10.57 1.34 11.53
CA LYS A 127 -10.51 2.69 12.10
C LYS A 127 -9.71 2.76 13.39
N ARG A 128 -9.94 1.81 14.31
CA ARG A 128 -9.20 1.76 15.58
C ARG A 128 -7.73 1.49 15.32
N MET A 129 -7.40 0.55 14.44
CA MET A 129 -6.02 0.24 14.09
C MET A 129 -5.33 1.43 13.40
N ALA A 130 -5.96 2.08 12.42
CA ALA A 130 -5.42 3.27 11.77
C ALA A 130 -5.08 4.37 12.79
N LYS A 131 -6.01 4.65 13.72
CA LYS A 131 -5.80 5.63 14.79
C LYS A 131 -4.71 5.21 15.77
N TYR A 132 -4.62 3.91 16.09
CA TYR A 132 -3.60 3.37 16.97
C TYR A 132 -2.21 3.52 16.35
N LEU A 133 -2.01 3.08 15.11
CA LEU A 133 -0.74 3.22 14.40
C LEU A 133 -0.32 4.70 14.33
N ALA A 134 -1.26 5.61 14.08
CA ALA A 134 -1.00 7.04 14.08
C ALA A 134 -0.60 7.59 15.45
N SER A 135 -1.30 7.20 16.53
CA SER A 135 -0.96 7.66 17.89
C SER A 135 0.37 7.14 18.40
N GLU A 136 0.79 5.97 17.92
CA GLU A 136 2.08 5.35 18.26
C GLU A 136 3.24 5.85 17.39
N GLY A 137 2.99 6.77 16.44
CA GLY A 137 4.03 7.29 15.55
C GLY A 137 4.57 6.25 14.56
N LEU A 138 3.77 5.23 14.23
CA LEU A 138 4.15 4.14 13.31
C LEU A 138 3.78 4.44 11.85
N VAL A 139 3.06 5.52 11.56
CA VAL A 139 2.64 5.86 10.20
C VAL A 139 3.68 6.72 9.51
N ASP A 140 4.25 6.23 8.41
CA ASP A 140 5.23 6.97 7.61
C ASP A 140 4.57 7.68 6.42
N LEU A 141 3.50 7.10 5.87
CA LEU A 141 2.81 7.58 4.67
C LEU A 141 1.28 7.45 4.81
N VAL A 142 0.55 8.23 4.02
CA VAL A 142 -0.90 8.10 3.88
C VAL A 142 -1.29 8.04 2.40
N GLY A 143 -2.30 7.24 2.09
CA GLY A 143 -2.77 7.01 0.72
C GLY A 143 -4.29 6.86 0.68
N THR A 144 -4.90 7.12 -0.47
CA THR A 144 -6.36 7.12 -0.62
C THR A 144 -6.93 5.77 -1.06
N ASP A 145 -6.14 4.94 -1.76
CA ASP A 145 -6.56 3.62 -2.26
C ASP A 145 -7.89 3.68 -3.06
N ILE A 146 -8.04 4.73 -3.85
CA ILE A 146 -9.28 4.99 -4.60
C ILE A 146 -9.27 4.17 -5.88
N HIS A 147 -10.14 3.17 -5.92
CA HIS A 147 -10.39 2.34 -7.09
C HIS A 147 -11.69 2.72 -7.82
N HIS A 148 -12.61 3.43 -7.15
CA HIS A 148 -13.89 3.86 -7.70
C HIS A 148 -14.33 5.21 -7.11
N GLU A 149 -15.04 6.04 -7.90
CA GLU A 149 -15.61 7.33 -7.46
C GLU A 149 -16.50 7.20 -6.21
N LYS A 150 -17.14 6.04 -6.04
CA LYS A 150 -17.98 5.72 -4.87
C LYS A 150 -17.21 5.78 -3.54
N ASN A 151 -15.88 5.65 -3.58
CA ASN A 151 -15.01 5.72 -2.40
C ASN A 151 -14.77 7.18 -1.94
N VAL A 152 -15.11 8.18 -2.76
CA VAL A 152 -14.90 9.61 -2.47
C VAL A 152 -16.16 10.27 -1.91
N ILE A 153 -17.34 9.67 -2.11
CA ILE A 153 -18.61 10.23 -1.67
C ILE A 153 -18.89 9.78 -0.23
N ARG A 154 -18.59 10.65 0.73
CA ARG A 154 -19.11 10.54 2.09
C ARG A 154 -20.65 10.61 2.02
N ARG A 155 -21.34 9.52 2.33
CA ARG A 155 -22.78 9.59 2.61
C ARG A 155 -22.96 10.36 3.91
N GLU A 156 -23.71 11.45 3.86
CA GLU A 156 -24.11 12.25 5.02
C GLU A 156 -25.15 11.51 5.87
N ASP A 157 -24.85 10.29 6.33
CA ASP A 157 -25.75 9.52 7.20
C ASP A 157 -24.94 8.92 8.35
N CYS A 158 -24.52 9.77 9.26
CA CYS A 158 -24.25 9.38 10.64
C CYS A 158 -25.06 10.31 11.54
N SER A 159 -26.34 9.97 11.73
CA SER A 159 -27.04 10.30 12.96
C SER A 159 -26.30 9.60 14.11
N GLU A 160 -25.55 10.37 14.90
CA GLU A 160 -25.01 9.87 16.17
C GLU A 160 -26.15 9.50 17.13
N PRO A 161 -26.03 8.43 17.93
CA PRO A 161 -26.97 8.11 19.00
C PRO A 161 -26.85 9.06 20.21
#